data_AF-A0A7S0JIB9-F1
#
_entry.id   AF-A0A7S0JIB9-F1
#
_cell.length_a   1.000
_cell.length_b   1.000
_cell.length_c   1.000
_cell.angle_alpha   90.00
_cell.angle_beta   90.00
_cell.angle_gamma   90.00
#
_symmetry.space_group_name_H-M   'P 1'
#
loop_
_entity.id
_entity.type
_entity.pdbx_description
1 polymer ?
#
loop_
_entity_poly.entity_id
_entity_poly.type
_entity_poly.pdbx_seq_one_letter_code
_entity_poly.pdbx_strand_id
1 'polypeptide(L)'
;RSSAPHPPASEDGEAPTLRPLPHCVFPPRADLRFEALRGSCRSVLVLSGVGSRAAGRLYVHTPSPALADAINASAAATNVEIVRSPTAVATGTATSFTSIEEVAVLTDSESGDSALQGSIGDARPTLDSRLVCAAATVAATTWLSLSGGRGAVLANCTLTEQLLACLLDAARCELAAELGVRAPLASHYSGVYEPRGAEMSPTVTFATRYLQMALRPLCNGSALCEPSVMLHDAYSPALEMDGRRGTWAVLNATDPSVWAESYWPADLYATVWPYAPRTSEGVLVIMLAACNAVLTLGAIRIARRTSAAGGWLHVT
;
A
#
# COMPACT_ATOMS: atom_id res chain seq x y z
N ARG A 1 6.91 -23.73 -62.80
CA ARG A 1 7.10 -22.26 -62.91
C ARG A 1 5.76 -21.62 -63.21
N SER A 2 5.10 -21.07 -62.19
CA SER A 2 4.24 -19.87 -62.27
C SER A 2 3.58 -19.74 -60.90
N SER A 3 4.21 -18.94 -60.06
CA SER A 3 3.74 -18.45 -58.77
C SER A 3 2.54 -17.52 -58.99
N ALA A 4 1.38 -17.86 -58.45
CA ALA A 4 0.28 -16.92 -58.28
C ALA A 4 0.56 -16.06 -57.04
N PRO A 5 0.50 -14.72 -57.13
CA PRO A 5 0.79 -13.84 -56.01
C PRO A 5 -0.36 -13.86 -54.99
N HIS A 6 0.00 -13.97 -53.72
CA HIS A 6 -0.89 -13.67 -52.60
C HIS A 6 -1.42 -12.23 -52.72
N PRO A 7 -2.71 -11.97 -52.43
CA PRO A 7 -3.19 -10.61 -52.27
C PRO A 7 -2.51 -9.98 -51.03
N PRO A 8 -2.19 -8.68 -51.06
CA PRO A 8 -1.68 -7.99 -49.88
C PRO A 8 -2.74 -8.01 -48.79
N ALA A 9 -2.32 -8.37 -47.57
CA ALA A 9 -3.09 -8.14 -46.37
C ALA A 9 -3.38 -6.65 -46.27
N SER A 10 -4.65 -6.26 -46.26
CA SER A 10 -5.07 -4.91 -45.91
C SER A 10 -4.80 -4.69 -44.42
N GLU A 11 -3.63 -4.14 -44.11
CA GLU A 11 -3.33 -3.50 -42.83
C GLU A 11 -4.09 -2.18 -42.74
N ASP A 12 -5.42 -2.25 -42.55
CA ASP A 12 -6.23 -1.13 -42.07
C ASP A 12 -7.23 -1.68 -41.05
N GLY A 13 -6.71 -2.42 -40.07
CA GLY A 13 -7.40 -2.62 -38.81
C GLY A 13 -7.12 -1.39 -37.96
N GLU A 14 -7.95 -0.35 -38.09
CA GLU A 14 -8.02 0.74 -37.11
C GLU A 14 -8.01 0.11 -35.72
N ALA A 15 -6.94 0.35 -34.96
CA ALA A 15 -6.90 -0.03 -33.55
C ALA A 15 -8.18 0.55 -32.93
N PRO A 16 -9.00 -0.25 -32.21
CA PRO A 16 -10.23 0.25 -31.64
C PRO A 16 -9.89 1.50 -30.83
N THR A 17 -10.36 2.66 -31.30
CA THR A 17 -10.16 3.92 -30.62
C THR A 17 -10.85 3.78 -29.27
N LEU A 18 -10.04 3.49 -28.23
CA LEU A 18 -10.48 3.48 -26.85
C LEU A 18 -11.14 4.83 -26.61
N ARG A 19 -12.46 4.84 -26.40
CA ARG A 19 -13.16 6.06 -26.03
C ARG A 19 -12.49 6.58 -24.76
N PRO A 20 -12.15 7.87 -24.68
CA PRO A 20 -11.61 8.43 -23.46
C PRO A 20 -12.61 8.18 -22.32
N LEU A 21 -12.12 7.62 -21.21
CA LEU A 21 -12.95 7.38 -20.03
C LEU A 21 -13.57 8.70 -19.55
N PRO A 22 -14.83 8.69 -19.09
CA PRO A 22 -15.45 9.87 -18.51
C PRO A 22 -14.65 10.28 -17.27
N HIS A 23 -14.09 11.48 -17.32
CA HIS A 23 -13.38 12.13 -16.22
C HIS A 23 -14.11 13.42 -15.85
N CYS A 24 -14.13 13.77 -14.57
CA CYS A 24 -14.67 15.04 -14.11
C CYS A 24 -13.52 16.01 -13.85
N VAL A 25 -13.67 17.26 -14.30
CA VAL A 25 -12.70 18.32 -14.06
C VAL A 25 -12.92 18.98 -12.69
N PHE A 26 -14.17 18.99 -12.19
CA PHE A 26 -14.51 19.59 -10.90
C PHE A 26 -15.75 18.94 -10.24
N PRO A 27 -15.62 18.28 -9.07
CA PRO A 27 -14.36 17.92 -8.42
C PRO A 27 -13.54 16.97 -9.31
N PRO A 28 -12.19 17.05 -9.31
CA PRO A 28 -11.37 16.23 -10.19
C PRO A 28 -11.56 14.74 -9.86
N ARG A 29 -11.94 13.95 -10.87
CA ARG A 29 -12.08 12.49 -10.77
C ARG A 29 -11.54 11.84 -12.03
N ALA A 30 -10.61 10.90 -11.87
CA ALA A 30 -9.97 10.20 -12.97
C ALA A 30 -10.90 9.16 -13.64
N ASP A 31 -11.91 8.68 -12.92
CA ASP A 31 -12.88 7.69 -13.40
C ASP A 31 -14.25 7.95 -12.76
N LEU A 32 -15.32 8.00 -13.56
CA LEU A 32 -16.69 8.24 -13.10
C LEU A 32 -17.60 7.01 -13.14
N ARG A 33 -17.07 5.84 -13.53
CA ARG A 33 -17.90 4.62 -13.65
C ARG A 33 -18.49 4.17 -12.30
N PHE A 34 -17.92 4.59 -11.18
CA PHE A 34 -18.48 4.33 -9.84
C PHE A 34 -19.86 4.97 -9.62
N GLU A 35 -20.17 6.10 -10.27
CA GLU A 35 -21.48 6.76 -10.11
C GLU A 35 -22.62 5.89 -10.64
N ALA A 36 -22.36 5.06 -11.67
CA ALA A 36 -23.34 4.12 -12.20
C ALA A 36 -23.68 2.98 -11.21
N LEU A 37 -22.84 2.75 -10.20
CA LEU A 37 -23.00 1.73 -9.16
C LEU A 37 -23.60 2.29 -7.86
N ARG A 38 -23.86 3.60 -7.81
CA ARG A 38 -24.35 4.25 -6.60
C ARG A 38 -25.77 3.76 -6.27
N GLY A 39 -25.95 3.23 -5.07
CA GLY A 39 -27.25 2.76 -4.57
C GLY A 39 -27.66 1.35 -5.05
N SER A 40 -26.80 0.63 -5.77
CA SER A 40 -27.09 -0.76 -6.19
C SER A 40 -26.56 -1.82 -5.22
N CYS A 41 -25.82 -1.43 -4.17
CA CYS A 41 -25.25 -2.35 -3.21
C CYS A 41 -26.31 -2.79 -2.19
N ARG A 42 -26.57 -4.10 -2.13
CA ARG A 42 -27.56 -4.71 -1.20
C ARG A 42 -26.92 -5.41 -0.03
N SER A 43 -25.75 -6.00 -0.25
CA SER A 43 -25.05 -6.82 0.73
C SER A 43 -23.55 -6.58 0.66
N VAL A 44 -22.90 -6.60 1.82
CA VAL A 44 -21.45 -6.41 1.99
C VAL A 44 -20.88 -7.55 2.82
N LEU A 45 -19.79 -8.12 2.33
CA LEU A 45 -18.95 -9.05 3.08
C LEU A 45 -17.56 -8.45 3.23
N VAL A 46 -17.14 -8.23 4.47
CA VAL A 46 -15.81 -7.73 4.82
C VAL A 46 -14.96 -8.88 5.34
N LEU A 47 -13.75 -9.03 4.82
CA LEU A 47 -12.72 -9.89 5.40
C LEU A 47 -11.80 -9.01 6.24
N SER A 48 -11.72 -9.23 7.55
CA SER A 48 -10.93 -8.40 8.47
C SER A 48 -10.24 -9.26 9.51
N GLY A 49 -8.91 -9.15 9.62
CA GLY A 49 -8.14 -9.96 10.56
C GLY A 49 -8.41 -11.44 10.31
N VAL A 50 -8.04 -11.93 9.13
CA VAL A 50 -8.20 -13.34 8.75
C VAL A 50 -6.82 -13.92 8.52
N GLY A 51 -6.56 -15.07 9.11
CA GLY A 51 -5.39 -15.87 8.83
C GLY A 51 -4.42 -16.01 9.99
N SER A 52 -4.73 -15.51 11.18
CA SER A 52 -3.96 -15.73 12.39
C SER A 52 -3.78 -17.23 12.65
N ARG A 53 -2.53 -17.68 12.78
CA ARG A 53 -2.19 -19.08 13.10
C ARG A 53 -2.66 -19.50 14.48
N ALA A 54 -2.88 -18.55 15.39
CA ALA A 54 -3.45 -18.84 16.70
C ALA A 54 -4.93 -19.22 16.61
N ALA A 55 -5.61 -18.84 15.53
CA ALA A 55 -6.99 -19.20 15.28
C ALA A 55 -7.07 -20.58 14.62
N GLY A 56 -8.08 -21.37 15.03
CA GLY A 56 -8.43 -22.64 14.39
C GLY A 56 -9.78 -22.60 13.66
N ARG A 57 -10.41 -21.43 13.62
CA ARG A 57 -11.79 -21.22 13.12
C ARG A 57 -11.98 -19.78 12.68
N LEU A 58 -13.08 -19.52 11.95
CA LEU A 58 -13.50 -18.17 11.57
C LEU A 58 -14.80 -17.80 12.30
N TYR A 59 -14.98 -16.51 12.55
CA TYR A 59 -16.17 -15.94 13.15
C TYR A 59 -16.89 -15.05 12.13
N VAL A 60 -18.21 -15.21 12.04
CA VAL A 60 -19.07 -14.31 11.26
C VAL A 60 -19.84 -13.38 12.19
N HIS A 61 -19.63 -12.07 12.01
CA HIS A 61 -20.36 -11.01 12.69
C HIS A 61 -21.33 -10.39 11.70
N THR A 62 -22.62 -10.59 11.92
CA THR A 62 -23.65 -9.99 11.07
C THR A 62 -24.99 -9.88 11.81
N PRO A 63 -25.71 -8.76 11.64
CA PRO A 63 -27.10 -8.67 12.09
C PRO A 63 -28.06 -9.44 11.17
N SER A 64 -27.66 -9.79 9.94
CA SER A 64 -28.53 -10.45 8.94
C SER A 64 -28.48 -11.98 9.08
N PRO A 65 -29.58 -12.64 9.49
CA PRO A 65 -29.63 -14.10 9.57
C PRO A 65 -29.46 -14.75 8.18
N ALA A 66 -30.05 -14.17 7.14
CA ALA A 66 -29.98 -14.71 5.78
C ALA A 66 -28.54 -14.72 5.25
N LEU A 67 -27.78 -13.65 5.50
CA LEU A 67 -26.37 -13.57 5.11
C LEU A 67 -25.51 -14.54 5.94
N ALA A 68 -25.80 -14.69 7.25
CA ALA A 68 -25.14 -15.69 8.10
C ALA A 68 -25.37 -17.12 7.58
N ASP A 69 -26.61 -17.45 7.20
CA ASP A 69 -26.96 -18.77 6.67
C ASP A 69 -26.27 -19.03 5.32
N ALA A 70 -26.19 -18.03 4.45
CA ALA A 70 -25.46 -18.14 3.18
C ALA A 70 -23.96 -18.37 3.39
N ILE A 71 -23.34 -17.69 4.36
CA ILE A 71 -21.94 -17.88 4.73
C ILE A 71 -21.72 -19.28 5.33
N ASN A 72 -22.58 -19.72 6.24
CA ASN A 72 -22.50 -21.04 6.86
C ASN A 72 -22.68 -22.17 5.82
N ALA A 73 -23.61 -22.02 4.87
CA ALA A 73 -23.77 -22.96 3.78
C ALA A 73 -22.50 -23.00 2.89
N SER A 74 -21.88 -21.85 2.66
CA SER A 74 -20.62 -21.73 1.91
C SER A 74 -19.43 -22.36 2.66
N ALA A 75 -19.46 -22.37 3.99
CA ALA A 75 -18.45 -23.00 4.83
C ALA A 75 -18.32 -24.50 4.59
N ALA A 76 -19.40 -25.18 4.20
CA ALA A 76 -19.42 -26.61 3.93
C ALA A 76 -18.45 -27.03 2.80
N ALA A 77 -18.02 -26.09 1.95
CA ALA A 77 -17.00 -26.31 0.93
C ALA A 77 -15.56 -26.29 1.50
N THR A 78 -15.38 -26.05 2.80
CA THR A 78 -14.09 -25.90 3.47
C THR A 78 -13.98 -26.82 4.69
N ASN A 79 -12.75 -27.09 5.12
CA ASN A 79 -12.48 -27.84 6.36
C ASN A 79 -12.33 -26.91 7.58
N VAL A 80 -12.75 -25.65 7.49
CA VAL A 80 -12.62 -24.66 8.55
C VAL A 80 -13.99 -24.44 9.19
N GLU A 81 -14.03 -24.51 10.52
CA GLU A 81 -15.24 -24.21 11.28
C GLU A 81 -15.55 -22.72 11.18
N ILE A 82 -16.80 -22.38 10.82
CA ILE A 82 -17.32 -21.01 10.88
C ILE A 82 -18.34 -20.93 12.01
N VAL A 83 -18.08 -20.04 12.96
CA VAL A 83 -18.92 -19.83 14.14
C VAL A 83 -19.62 -18.48 14.03
N ARG A 84 -20.92 -18.44 14.29
CA ARG A 84 -21.63 -17.18 14.39
C ARG A 84 -21.25 -16.48 15.69
N SER A 85 -20.73 -15.27 15.59
CA SER A 85 -20.40 -14.49 16.78
C SER A 85 -21.66 -13.86 17.40
N PRO A 86 -21.79 -13.86 18.74
CA PRO A 86 -22.84 -13.13 19.43
C PRO A 86 -22.56 -11.62 19.48
N THR A 87 -21.32 -11.18 19.21
CA THR A 87 -20.94 -9.77 19.25
C THR A 87 -21.31 -9.06 17.95
N ALA A 88 -21.92 -7.87 18.09
CA ALA A 88 -22.26 -7.01 16.98
C ALA A 88 -21.00 -6.60 16.19
N VAL A 89 -21.18 -6.22 14.93
CA VAL A 89 -20.13 -5.78 14.01
C VAL A 89 -19.42 -4.55 14.60
N ALA A 90 -18.28 -4.74 15.27
CA ALA A 90 -17.66 -3.70 16.09
C ALA A 90 -16.39 -3.09 15.49
N THR A 91 -15.87 -3.57 14.36
CA THR A 91 -14.53 -3.14 13.91
C THR A 91 -14.45 -2.86 12.40
N GLY A 92 -13.62 -1.85 12.07
CA GLY A 92 -13.12 -1.59 10.72
C GLY A 92 -14.11 -0.93 9.75
N THR A 93 -13.87 -1.18 8.46
CA THR A 93 -14.59 -0.63 7.30
C THR A 93 -16.09 -0.95 7.29
N ALA A 94 -16.52 -1.99 8.01
CA ALA A 94 -17.93 -2.34 8.14
C ALA A 94 -18.79 -1.21 8.72
N THR A 95 -18.22 -0.39 9.60
CA THR A 95 -18.89 0.78 10.20
C THR A 95 -19.20 1.90 9.19
N SER A 96 -18.54 1.90 8.03
CA SER A 96 -18.81 2.87 6.95
C SER A 96 -20.03 2.49 6.10
N PHE A 97 -20.57 1.28 6.26
CA PHE A 97 -21.72 0.77 5.51
C PHE A 97 -23.05 0.83 6.29
N THR A 98 -23.23 1.85 7.13
CA THR A 98 -24.42 2.02 7.98
C THR A 98 -25.75 2.10 7.25
N SER A 99 -25.74 2.40 5.95
CA SER A 99 -26.92 2.46 5.08
C SER A 99 -27.27 1.12 4.40
N ILE A 100 -26.45 0.08 4.60
CA ILE A 100 -26.65 -1.24 4.00
C ILE A 100 -27.15 -2.21 5.08
N GLU A 101 -28.26 -2.87 4.80
CA GLU A 101 -28.94 -3.75 5.77
C GLU A 101 -28.19 -5.09 5.96
N GLU A 102 -27.58 -5.62 4.91
CA GLU A 102 -26.90 -6.91 4.93
C GLU A 102 -25.38 -6.76 4.95
N VAL A 103 -24.82 -6.49 6.12
CA VAL A 103 -23.36 -6.42 6.33
C VAL A 103 -22.89 -7.61 7.14
N ALA A 104 -21.84 -8.30 6.68
CA ALA A 104 -21.15 -9.33 7.43
C ALA A 104 -19.64 -9.05 7.48
N VAL A 105 -19.03 -9.37 8.62
CA VAL A 105 -17.58 -9.40 8.79
C VAL A 105 -17.15 -10.83 9.10
N LEU A 106 -16.22 -11.35 8.30
CA LEU A 106 -15.54 -12.61 8.55
C LEU A 106 -14.15 -12.32 9.10
N THR A 107 -13.86 -12.86 10.27
CA THR A 107 -12.60 -12.64 11.02
C THR A 107 -12.16 -13.93 11.70
N ASP A 108 -10.92 -13.99 12.19
CA ASP A 108 -10.39 -15.12 12.94
C ASP A 108 -10.44 -14.95 14.48
N SER A 109 -11.00 -13.82 14.95
CA SER A 109 -11.10 -13.46 16.36
C SER A 109 -12.56 -13.22 16.76
N GLU A 110 -13.01 -13.82 17.86
CA GLU A 110 -14.38 -13.61 18.38
C GLU A 110 -14.61 -12.17 18.85
N SER A 111 -13.54 -11.49 19.31
CA SER A 111 -13.57 -10.08 19.68
C SER A 111 -13.25 -9.14 18.51
N GLY A 112 -12.79 -9.68 17.38
CA GLY A 112 -12.48 -8.91 16.16
C GLY A 112 -11.08 -8.29 16.09
N ASP A 113 -10.24 -8.47 17.12
CA ASP A 113 -8.89 -7.90 17.20
C ASP A 113 -7.80 -8.98 17.26
N SER A 114 -6.69 -8.73 16.55
CA SER A 114 -5.47 -9.53 16.62
C SER A 114 -4.50 -8.92 17.64
N ALA A 115 -3.87 -9.75 18.47
CA ALA A 115 -2.92 -9.29 19.49
C ALA A 115 -1.70 -8.53 18.91
N LEU A 116 -1.39 -8.73 17.63
CA LEU A 116 -0.25 -8.11 16.94
C LEU A 116 -0.66 -7.02 15.95
N GLN A 117 -1.95 -6.67 15.88
CA GLN A 117 -2.48 -5.73 14.89
C GLN A 117 -1.71 -4.41 14.86
N GLY A 118 -1.24 -4.03 13.67
CA GLY A 118 -0.50 -2.78 13.45
C GLY A 118 0.93 -2.78 14.01
N SER A 119 1.44 -3.91 14.49
CA SER A 119 2.82 -4.05 14.96
C SER A 119 3.75 -4.66 13.90
N ILE A 120 5.06 -4.45 14.04
CA ILE A 120 6.08 -5.10 13.19
C ILE A 120 6.07 -6.64 13.30
N GLY A 121 5.47 -7.18 14.37
CA GLY A 121 5.32 -8.62 14.57
C GLY A 121 4.19 -9.24 13.75
N ASP A 122 3.32 -8.42 13.13
CA ASP A 122 2.26 -8.87 12.24
C ASP A 122 2.84 -9.21 10.86
N ALA A 123 3.38 -10.42 10.75
CA ALA A 123 4.21 -10.85 9.63
C ALA A 123 3.90 -12.29 9.21
N ARG A 124 4.48 -12.76 8.10
CA ARG A 124 4.22 -14.10 7.55
C ARG A 124 4.24 -15.26 8.57
N PRO A 125 5.15 -15.32 9.56
CA PRO A 125 5.18 -16.41 10.54
C PRO A 125 3.93 -16.51 11.43
N THR A 126 3.19 -15.42 11.62
CA THR A 126 1.98 -15.40 12.44
C THR A 126 0.74 -15.83 11.66
N LEU A 127 0.87 -16.05 10.35
CA LEU A 127 -0.24 -16.40 9.48
C LEU A 127 -0.31 -17.89 9.14
N ASP A 128 -1.54 -18.37 8.94
CA ASP A 128 -1.94 -19.64 8.37
C ASP A 128 -2.64 -19.39 7.02
N SER A 129 -1.95 -19.79 5.92
CA SER A 129 -2.46 -19.65 4.56
C SER A 129 -3.73 -20.46 4.32
N ARG A 130 -3.96 -21.54 5.09
CA ARG A 130 -5.16 -22.38 4.95
C ARG A 130 -6.41 -21.62 5.35
N LEU A 131 -6.35 -20.84 6.43
CA LEU A 131 -7.45 -19.99 6.88
C LEU A 131 -7.75 -18.88 5.87
N VAL A 132 -6.72 -18.25 5.30
CA VAL A 132 -6.89 -17.24 4.24
C VAL A 132 -7.55 -17.86 3.00
N CYS A 133 -7.11 -19.06 2.58
CA CYS A 133 -7.71 -19.76 1.45
C CYS A 133 -9.17 -20.17 1.72
N ALA A 134 -9.47 -20.64 2.94
CA ALA A 134 -10.82 -20.99 3.34
C ALA A 134 -11.74 -19.77 3.34
N ALA A 135 -11.31 -18.64 3.90
CA ALA A 135 -12.06 -17.39 3.88
C ALA A 135 -12.32 -16.89 2.44
N ALA A 136 -11.32 -16.98 1.55
CA ALA A 136 -11.50 -16.65 0.14
C ALA A 136 -12.52 -17.57 -0.55
N THR A 137 -12.48 -18.87 -0.26
CA THR A 137 -13.45 -19.87 -0.77
C THR A 137 -14.87 -19.58 -0.29
N VAL A 138 -15.02 -19.27 1.00
CA VAL A 138 -16.30 -18.92 1.62
C VAL A 138 -16.84 -17.64 1.01
N ALA A 139 -16.02 -16.59 0.87
CA ALA A 139 -16.42 -15.33 0.27
C ALA A 139 -16.86 -15.50 -1.19
N ALA A 140 -16.07 -16.22 -2.00
CA ALA A 140 -16.39 -16.46 -3.40
C ALA A 140 -17.68 -17.28 -3.57
N THR A 141 -17.85 -18.34 -2.78
CA THR A 141 -19.07 -19.18 -2.82
C THR A 141 -20.29 -18.41 -2.32
N THR A 142 -20.12 -17.58 -1.28
CA THR A 142 -21.20 -16.71 -0.77
C THR A 142 -21.63 -15.73 -1.85
N TRP A 143 -20.70 -15.05 -2.53
CA TRP A 143 -21.03 -14.14 -3.63
C TRP A 143 -21.68 -14.84 -4.83
N LEU A 144 -21.25 -16.05 -5.17
CA LEU A 144 -21.92 -16.85 -6.20
C LEU A 144 -23.37 -17.15 -5.80
N SER A 145 -23.62 -17.55 -4.56
CA SER A 145 -24.96 -17.84 -4.05
C SER A 145 -25.86 -16.59 -4.03
N LEU A 146 -25.36 -15.48 -3.49
CA LEU A 146 -26.10 -14.21 -3.42
C LEU A 146 -26.42 -13.62 -4.80
N SER A 147 -25.60 -13.91 -5.81
CA SER A 147 -25.89 -13.53 -7.20
C SER A 147 -26.84 -14.49 -7.92
N GLY A 148 -27.38 -15.50 -7.23
CA GLY A 148 -28.31 -16.51 -7.78
C GLY A 148 -27.62 -17.67 -8.50
N GLY A 149 -26.28 -17.74 -8.44
CA GLY A 149 -25.51 -18.87 -8.92
C GLY A 149 -25.68 -20.11 -8.07
N ARG A 150 -25.26 -21.26 -8.59
CA ARG A 150 -25.31 -22.57 -7.91
C ARG A 150 -23.94 -23.23 -7.92
N GLY A 151 -23.65 -24.01 -6.89
CA GLY A 151 -22.40 -24.75 -6.74
C GLY A 151 -21.46 -24.12 -5.70
N ALA A 152 -20.22 -24.58 -5.68
CA ALA A 152 -19.17 -24.08 -4.82
C ALA A 152 -17.99 -23.56 -5.65
N VAL A 153 -17.40 -22.44 -5.22
CA VAL A 153 -16.20 -21.86 -5.84
C VAL A 153 -15.05 -22.06 -4.88
N LEU A 154 -14.06 -22.85 -5.29
CA LEU A 154 -12.87 -23.10 -4.49
C LEU A 154 -11.78 -22.10 -4.85
N ALA A 155 -11.23 -21.42 -3.84
CA ALA A 155 -10.04 -20.60 -4.05
C ALA A 155 -8.82 -21.49 -4.33
N ASN A 156 -7.93 -21.02 -5.21
CA ASN A 156 -6.68 -21.72 -5.47
C ASN A 156 -5.69 -21.47 -4.32
N CYS A 157 -5.60 -22.41 -3.36
CA CYS A 157 -4.74 -22.23 -2.18
C CYS A 157 -3.25 -22.10 -2.52
N THR A 158 -2.77 -22.72 -3.60
CA THR A 158 -1.38 -22.55 -4.05
C THR A 158 -1.13 -21.11 -4.49
N LEU A 159 -2.07 -20.52 -5.24
CA LEU A 159 -2.00 -19.11 -5.62
C LEU A 159 -2.11 -18.19 -4.40
N THR A 160 -2.98 -18.50 -3.44
CA THR A 160 -3.08 -17.76 -2.17
C THR A 160 -1.74 -17.75 -1.44
N GLU A 161 -1.06 -18.88 -1.35
CA GLU A 161 0.26 -18.96 -0.72
C GLU A 161 1.32 -18.15 -1.45
N GLN A 162 1.34 -18.19 -2.78
CA GLN A 162 2.22 -17.38 -3.61
C GLN A 162 1.98 -15.88 -3.41
N LEU A 163 0.71 -15.45 -3.40
CA LEU A 163 0.33 -14.05 -3.17
C LEU A 163 0.71 -13.59 -1.75
N LEU A 164 0.49 -14.43 -0.73
CA LEU A 164 0.90 -14.12 0.64
C LEU A 164 2.42 -13.99 0.76
N ALA A 165 3.19 -14.89 0.14
CA ALA A 165 4.65 -14.77 0.09
C ALA A 165 5.06 -13.44 -0.58
N CYS A 166 4.44 -13.10 -1.71
CA CYS A 166 4.70 -11.84 -2.41
C CYS A 166 4.39 -10.59 -1.57
N LEU A 167 3.24 -10.57 -0.91
CA LEU A 167 2.75 -9.42 -0.15
C LEU A 167 3.41 -9.27 1.22
N LEU A 168 4.07 -10.31 1.74
CA LEU A 168 4.60 -10.30 3.11
C LEU A 168 6.12 -10.50 3.19
N ASP A 169 6.73 -11.13 2.19
CA ASP A 169 8.17 -11.36 2.16
C ASP A 169 8.88 -10.36 1.23
N ALA A 170 9.84 -9.61 1.79
CA ALA A 170 10.52 -8.51 1.12
C ALA A 170 11.51 -8.95 0.02
N ALA A 171 11.84 -10.24 -0.09
CA ALA A 171 13.09 -10.66 -0.72
C ALA A 171 13.04 -10.82 -2.25
N ARG A 172 11.88 -11.15 -2.86
CA ARG A 172 11.60 -11.13 -4.32
C ARG A 172 10.23 -11.77 -4.58
N CYS A 173 9.32 -11.01 -5.17
CA CYS A 173 8.09 -11.55 -5.75
C CYS A 173 8.25 -11.60 -7.28
N GLU A 174 8.39 -12.79 -7.85
CA GLU A 174 8.54 -12.98 -9.31
C GLU A 174 7.33 -12.41 -10.05
N LEU A 175 6.12 -12.67 -9.54
CA LEU A 175 4.87 -12.14 -10.08
C LEU A 175 4.84 -10.60 -10.08
N ALA A 176 5.41 -9.94 -9.08
CA ALA A 176 5.49 -8.47 -9.06
C ALA A 176 6.43 -7.96 -10.16
N ALA A 177 7.55 -8.63 -10.37
CA ALA A 177 8.48 -8.29 -11.45
C ALA A 177 7.85 -8.50 -12.84
N GLU A 178 7.12 -9.59 -13.05
CA GLU A 178 6.34 -9.85 -14.28
C GLU A 178 5.29 -8.77 -14.54
N LEU A 179 4.66 -8.25 -13.49
CA LEU A 179 3.70 -7.15 -13.55
C LEU A 179 4.37 -5.77 -13.63
N GLY A 180 5.70 -5.69 -13.68
CA GLY A 180 6.45 -4.44 -13.75
C GLY A 180 6.38 -3.59 -12.47
N VAL A 181 6.19 -4.21 -11.31
CA VAL A 181 6.06 -3.54 -10.02
C VAL A 181 7.32 -3.70 -9.17
N ARG A 182 7.79 -2.60 -8.59
CA ARG A 182 9.01 -2.56 -7.79
C ARG A 182 8.76 -3.13 -6.39
N ALA A 183 9.49 -4.18 -6.01
CA ALA A 183 9.52 -4.72 -4.65
C ALA A 183 10.30 -3.81 -3.67
N PRO A 184 10.11 -3.92 -2.34
CA PRO A 184 9.26 -4.88 -1.61
C PRO A 184 7.78 -4.47 -1.51
N LEU A 185 6.89 -5.47 -1.39
CA LEU A 185 5.45 -5.27 -1.18
C LEU A 185 5.02 -5.46 0.29
N ALA A 186 5.95 -5.82 1.17
CA ALA A 186 5.68 -6.15 2.58
C ALA A 186 5.09 -4.98 3.39
N SER A 187 5.29 -3.73 2.93
CA SER A 187 4.66 -2.57 3.55
C SER A 187 3.29 -2.31 2.95
N HIS A 188 2.27 -2.26 3.81
CA HIS A 188 0.90 -1.91 3.45
C HIS A 188 0.53 -0.49 3.91
N TYR A 189 1.53 0.31 4.30
CA TYR A 189 1.32 1.72 4.61
C TYR A 189 0.80 2.45 3.37
N SER A 190 -0.29 3.21 3.52
CA SER A 190 -0.96 3.89 2.41
C SER A 190 -0.14 5.04 1.81
N GLY A 191 0.85 5.55 2.55
CA GLY A 191 1.56 6.76 2.19
C GLY A 191 0.68 8.00 2.30
N VAL A 192 1.16 9.11 1.74
CA VAL A 192 0.44 10.38 1.63
C VAL A 192 -0.35 10.43 0.34
N TYR A 193 -1.62 10.80 0.42
CA TYR A 193 -2.43 11.09 -0.76
C TYR A 193 -2.00 12.43 -1.38
N GLU A 194 -1.64 12.40 -2.67
CA GLU A 194 -1.37 13.60 -3.46
C GLU A 194 -2.19 13.58 -4.76
N PRO A 195 -3.10 14.55 -4.97
CA PRO A 195 -4.03 14.53 -6.09
C PRO A 195 -3.40 14.79 -7.47
N ARG A 196 -2.09 15.11 -7.54
CA ARG A 196 -1.41 15.50 -8.79
C ARG A 196 0.00 14.91 -8.98
N GLY A 197 0.13 13.61 -8.74
CA GLY A 197 1.30 12.88 -9.24
C GLY A 197 2.18 12.21 -8.20
N ALA A 198 1.66 11.92 -7.00
CA ALA A 198 2.35 10.96 -6.15
C ALA A 198 2.37 9.58 -6.83
N GLU A 199 3.52 8.93 -6.71
CA GLU A 199 3.66 7.52 -7.04
C GLU A 199 2.77 6.72 -6.08
N MET A 200 1.87 5.91 -6.63
CA MET A 200 1.08 4.98 -5.83
C MET A 200 2.01 4.02 -5.09
N SER A 201 1.62 3.59 -3.89
CA SER A 201 2.43 2.59 -3.18
C SER A 201 2.61 1.34 -4.06
N PRO A 202 3.78 0.66 -3.98
CA PRO A 202 4.02 -0.55 -4.74
C PRO A 202 2.92 -1.61 -4.57
N THR A 203 2.36 -1.71 -3.37
CA THR A 203 1.28 -2.65 -3.02
C THR A 203 -0.03 -2.33 -3.76
N VAL A 204 -0.43 -1.05 -3.84
CA VAL A 204 -1.62 -0.63 -4.61
C VAL A 204 -1.40 -0.87 -6.10
N THR A 205 -0.20 -0.55 -6.59
CA THR A 205 0.18 -0.78 -7.99
C THR A 205 0.14 -2.29 -8.32
N PHE A 206 0.70 -3.13 -7.46
CA PHE A 206 0.65 -4.59 -7.59
C PHE A 206 -0.78 -5.12 -7.62
N ALA A 207 -1.61 -4.75 -6.64
CA ALA A 207 -3.01 -5.20 -6.57
C ALA A 207 -3.79 -4.82 -7.83
N THR A 208 -3.63 -3.59 -8.31
CA THR A 208 -4.30 -3.08 -9.52
C THR A 208 -3.87 -3.87 -10.76
N ARG A 209 -2.57 -4.05 -10.97
CA ARG A 209 -2.02 -4.78 -12.13
C ARG A 209 -2.39 -6.26 -12.09
N TYR A 210 -2.31 -6.87 -10.91
CA TYR A 210 -2.67 -8.27 -10.71
C TYR A 210 -4.15 -8.51 -11.02
N LEU A 211 -5.07 -7.69 -10.48
CA LEU A 211 -6.50 -7.81 -10.77
C LEU A 211 -6.80 -7.61 -12.25
N GLN A 212 -6.15 -6.65 -12.91
CA GLN A 212 -6.29 -6.45 -14.36
C GLN A 212 -5.85 -7.68 -15.15
N MET A 213 -4.71 -8.28 -14.79
CA MET A 213 -4.22 -9.52 -15.42
C MET A 213 -5.19 -10.69 -15.17
N ALA A 214 -5.63 -10.89 -13.93
CA ALA A 214 -6.49 -12.00 -13.54
C ALA A 214 -7.87 -11.95 -14.20
N LEU A 215 -8.41 -10.74 -14.43
CA LEU A 215 -9.73 -10.55 -15.05
C LEU A 215 -9.66 -10.48 -16.58
N ARG A 216 -8.48 -10.27 -17.18
CA ARG A 216 -8.30 -10.17 -18.64
C ARG A 216 -8.87 -11.35 -19.43
N PRO A 217 -8.71 -12.63 -19.04
CA PRO A 217 -9.26 -13.75 -19.80
C PRO A 217 -10.78 -13.76 -19.86
N LEU A 218 -11.46 -13.20 -18.85
CA LEU A 218 -12.93 -13.04 -18.83
C LEU A 218 -13.41 -11.99 -19.84
N CYS A 219 -12.49 -11.21 -20.41
CA CYS A 219 -12.75 -10.08 -21.29
C CYS A 219 -12.53 -10.39 -22.78
N ASN A 220 -12.13 -11.61 -23.15
CA ASN A 220 -11.86 -11.97 -24.54
C ASN A 220 -13.15 -12.01 -25.39
N GLY A 221 -13.43 -10.91 -26.11
CA GLY A 221 -14.47 -10.83 -27.16
C GLY A 221 -15.65 -9.91 -26.86
N SER A 222 -15.68 -9.24 -25.71
CA SER A 222 -16.78 -8.33 -25.33
C SER A 222 -16.31 -6.89 -25.16
N ALA A 223 -16.91 -5.97 -25.93
CA ALA A 223 -16.70 -4.52 -25.79
C ALA A 223 -17.25 -3.94 -24.47
N LEU A 224 -17.98 -4.75 -23.67
CA LEU A 224 -18.47 -4.38 -22.34
C LEU A 224 -17.42 -4.58 -21.24
N CYS A 225 -16.24 -5.08 -21.58
CA CYS A 225 -15.15 -5.38 -20.66
C CYS A 225 -14.06 -4.28 -20.64
N GLU A 226 -14.46 -3.00 -20.65
CA GLU A 226 -13.58 -1.93 -20.16
C GLU A 226 -13.07 -2.31 -18.76
N PRO A 227 -11.82 -2.02 -18.37
CA PRO A 227 -11.18 -2.67 -17.22
C PRO A 227 -12.05 -2.54 -15.98
N SER A 228 -12.52 -3.67 -15.46
CA SER A 228 -13.38 -3.79 -14.27
C SER A 228 -12.68 -3.40 -12.97
N VAL A 229 -11.41 -3.00 -13.06
CA VAL A 229 -10.58 -2.54 -11.96
C VAL A 229 -10.45 -1.03 -12.09
N MET A 230 -10.84 -0.32 -11.04
CA MET A 230 -10.83 1.15 -10.97
C MET A 230 -10.07 1.58 -9.74
N LEU A 231 -9.26 2.62 -9.88
CA LEU A 231 -8.67 3.32 -8.74
C LEU A 231 -9.66 4.40 -8.29
N HIS A 232 -9.82 4.54 -6.98
CA HIS A 232 -10.64 5.59 -6.39
C HIS A 232 -9.82 6.31 -5.33
N ASP A 233 -10.01 7.62 -5.24
CA ASP A 233 -9.36 8.44 -4.22
C ASP A 233 -9.76 7.96 -2.82
N ALA A 234 -8.78 7.80 -1.94
CA ALA A 234 -8.97 7.44 -0.54
C ALA A 234 -8.25 8.48 0.33
N TYR A 235 -8.99 9.52 0.74
CA TYR A 235 -8.55 10.55 1.69
C TYR A 235 -9.72 10.92 2.60
N SER A 236 -9.42 11.57 3.72
CA SER A 236 -10.45 11.96 4.68
C SER A 236 -11.47 12.94 4.06
N PRO A 237 -12.79 12.71 4.19
CA PRO A 237 -13.81 13.64 3.73
C PRO A 237 -13.82 14.96 4.53
N ALA A 238 -13.13 15.00 5.67
CA ALA A 238 -12.91 16.21 6.46
C ALA A 238 -11.77 17.10 5.91
N LEU A 239 -11.15 16.73 4.78
CA LEU A 239 -10.11 17.48 4.10
C LEU A 239 -10.59 17.94 2.72
N GLU A 240 -10.26 19.17 2.35
CA GLU A 240 -10.48 19.72 1.02
C GLU A 240 -9.22 20.41 0.51
N MET A 241 -8.91 20.26 -0.77
CA MET A 241 -7.80 20.98 -1.39
C MET A 241 -8.24 22.41 -1.73
N ASP A 242 -7.65 23.41 -1.08
CA ASP A 242 -7.81 24.81 -1.50
C ASP A 242 -7.11 25.01 -2.84
N GLY A 243 -7.89 24.99 -3.93
CA GLY A 243 -7.38 25.13 -5.29
C GLY A 243 -6.68 26.47 -5.59
N ARG A 244 -6.85 27.51 -4.76
CA ARG A 244 -6.14 28.79 -4.91
C ARG A 244 -4.78 28.77 -4.22
N ARG A 245 -4.69 28.14 -3.06
CA ARG A 245 -3.46 28.09 -2.25
C ARG A 245 -2.62 26.86 -2.52
N GLY A 246 -3.19 25.83 -3.13
CA GLY A 246 -2.54 24.53 -3.28
C GLY A 246 -2.29 23.84 -1.94
N THR A 247 -3.13 24.10 -0.93
CA THR A 247 -2.97 23.59 0.43
C THR A 247 -4.21 22.84 0.88
N TRP A 248 -4.03 21.78 1.67
CA TRP A 248 -5.13 21.11 2.35
C TRP A 248 -5.75 22.01 3.42
N ALA A 249 -7.07 22.17 3.36
CA ALA A 249 -7.90 22.79 4.38
C ALA A 249 -8.60 21.70 5.20
N VAL A 250 -8.63 21.88 6.52
CA VAL A 250 -9.37 21.01 7.44
C VAL A 250 -10.78 21.56 7.60
N LEU A 251 -11.77 20.84 7.07
CA LEU A 251 -13.18 21.19 7.15
C LEU A 251 -13.78 20.80 8.51
N ASN A 252 -13.32 19.69 9.08
CA ASN A 252 -13.76 19.22 10.40
C ASN A 252 -12.59 18.64 11.20
N ALA A 253 -12.06 19.43 12.14
CA ALA A 253 -10.92 19.03 12.97
C ALA A 253 -11.25 17.97 14.02
N THR A 254 -12.54 17.69 14.27
CA THR A 254 -12.97 16.65 15.23
C THR A 254 -13.17 15.29 14.59
N ASP A 255 -13.07 15.20 13.27
CA ASP A 255 -13.19 13.94 12.55
C ASP A 255 -11.95 13.06 12.83
N PRO A 256 -12.12 11.83 13.35
CA PRO A 256 -11.00 10.96 13.72
C PRO A 256 -10.19 10.46 12.50
N SER A 257 -10.67 10.67 11.28
CA SER A 257 -9.96 10.33 10.05
C SER A 257 -8.97 11.40 9.58
N VAL A 258 -8.86 12.54 10.28
CA VAL A 258 -7.90 13.59 9.94
C VAL A 258 -6.50 13.20 10.40
N TRP A 259 -5.73 12.64 9.46
CA TRP A 259 -4.32 12.30 9.63
C TRP A 259 -3.48 13.02 8.57
N ALA A 260 -2.34 13.56 8.99
CA ALA A 260 -1.37 14.18 8.09
C ALA A 260 0.04 13.69 8.45
N GLU A 261 0.81 13.31 7.44
CA GLU A 261 2.19 12.89 7.58
C GLU A 261 3.10 14.13 7.46
N SER A 262 4.11 14.22 8.31
CA SER A 262 5.08 15.32 8.22
C SER A 262 5.92 15.17 6.95
N TYR A 263 6.29 16.27 6.31
CA TYR A 263 7.26 16.23 5.23
C TYR A 263 8.67 16.00 5.82
N TRP A 264 9.41 15.04 5.27
CA TRP A 264 10.81 14.78 5.64
C TRP A 264 11.74 14.92 4.43
N PRO A 265 13.03 15.22 4.67
CA PRO A 265 14.02 15.17 3.61
C PRO A 265 14.06 13.78 2.96
N ALA A 266 14.36 13.74 1.66
CA ALA A 266 14.45 12.50 0.88
C ALA A 266 15.44 11.49 1.48
N ASP A 267 16.47 12.01 2.15
CA ASP A 267 17.49 11.19 2.77
C ASP A 267 17.41 11.27 4.30
N LEU A 268 16.98 10.17 4.92
CA LEU A 268 17.01 9.96 6.36
C LEU A 268 18.08 8.92 6.69
N TYR A 269 19.13 9.33 7.40
CA TYR A 269 20.25 8.46 7.77
C TYR A 269 20.46 8.47 9.29
N ALA A 270 20.68 7.28 9.85
CA ALA A 270 21.26 7.11 11.17
C ALA A 270 22.73 6.74 10.99
N THR A 271 23.64 7.53 11.56
CA THR A 271 25.08 7.26 11.53
C THR A 271 25.56 6.89 12.92
N VAL A 272 26.26 5.76 13.03
CA VAL A 272 26.95 5.37 14.26
C VAL A 272 28.34 5.99 14.25
N TRP A 273 28.61 6.85 15.24
CA TRP A 273 29.95 7.36 15.49
C TRP A 273 30.60 6.52 16.59
N PRO A 274 31.81 5.97 16.39
CA PRO A 274 32.48 5.13 17.38
C PRO A 274 32.87 5.91 18.65
N TYR A 275 32.83 7.24 18.57
CA TYR A 275 33.27 8.13 19.63
C TYR A 275 32.52 9.45 19.61
N ALA A 276 32.05 9.87 20.78
CA ALA A 276 31.54 11.22 21.00
C ALA A 276 32.58 11.99 21.83
N PRO A 277 33.31 12.96 21.23
CA PRO A 277 34.37 13.67 21.94
C PRO A 277 33.80 14.41 23.15
N ARG A 278 34.49 14.30 24.28
CA ARG A 278 34.15 15.06 25.48
C ARG A 278 34.45 16.53 25.24
N THR A 279 33.68 17.42 25.85
CA THR A 279 33.90 18.88 25.75
C THR A 279 35.34 19.27 26.11
N SER A 280 35.96 18.58 27.07
CA SER A 280 37.36 18.79 27.46
C SER A 280 38.36 18.56 26.33
N GLU A 281 38.10 17.60 25.44
CA GLU A 281 38.97 17.31 24.30
C GLU A 281 38.83 18.39 23.22
N GLY A 282 37.61 18.88 22.99
CA GLY A 282 37.37 20.04 22.14
C GLY A 282 38.14 21.27 22.64
N VAL A 283 38.07 21.54 23.96
CA VAL A 283 38.85 22.62 24.59
C VAL A 283 40.35 22.40 24.44
N LEU A 284 40.84 21.17 24.66
CA LEU A 284 42.26 20.84 24.52
C LEU A 284 42.76 21.08 23.09
N VAL A 285 42.01 20.65 22.07
CA VAL A 285 42.36 20.87 20.66
C VAL A 285 42.42 22.36 20.33
N ILE A 286 41.46 23.15 20.81
CA ILE A 286 41.45 24.61 20.62
C ILE A 286 42.66 25.25 21.30
N MET A 287 42.97 24.87 22.53
CA MET A 287 44.12 25.41 23.28
C MET A 287 45.44 25.05 22.61
N LEU A 288 45.60 23.81 22.13
CA LEU A 288 46.78 23.39 21.37
C LEU A 288 46.93 24.19 20.08
N ALA A 289 45.84 24.42 19.35
CA ALA A 289 45.85 25.22 18.14
C ALA A 289 46.26 26.69 18.43
N ALA A 290 45.71 27.28 19.50
CA ALA A 290 46.04 28.64 19.92
C ALA A 290 47.52 28.77 20.32
N CYS A 291 48.04 27.83 21.12
CA CYS A 291 49.46 27.79 21.49
C CYS A 291 50.37 27.71 20.27
N ASN A 292 50.05 26.84 19.31
CA ASN A 292 50.84 26.70 18.08
C ASN A 292 50.82 27.98 17.24
N ALA A 293 49.66 28.63 17.11
CA ALA A 293 49.53 29.91 16.42
C ALA A 293 50.39 31.01 17.07
N VAL A 294 50.35 31.12 18.41
CA VAL A 294 51.17 32.09 19.17
C VAL A 294 52.66 31.81 18.99
N LEU A 295 53.08 30.55 19.10
CA LEU A 295 54.48 30.16 18.90
C LEU A 295 54.97 30.46 17.48
N THR A 296 54.15 30.16 16.47
CA THR A 296 54.45 30.43 15.06
C THR A 296 54.57 31.93 14.80
N LEU A 297 53.63 32.72 15.31
CA LEU A 297 53.68 34.19 15.21
C LEU A 297 54.91 34.76 15.93
N GLY A 298 55.25 34.21 17.10
CA GLY A 298 56.46 34.55 17.84
C GLY A 298 57.73 34.25 17.04
N ALA A 299 57.84 33.04 16.48
CA ALA A 299 58.97 32.63 15.64
C ALA A 299 59.09 33.51 14.38
N ILE A 300 57.98 33.81 13.69
CA ILE A 300 57.97 34.74 12.55
C ILE A 300 58.47 36.12 12.96
N ARG A 301 58.04 36.62 14.12
CA ARG A 301 58.46 37.94 14.63
C ARG A 301 59.95 37.96 14.97
N ILE A 302 60.49 36.89 15.55
CA ILE A 302 61.92 36.75 15.84
C ILE A 302 62.70 36.65 14.53
N ALA A 303 62.30 35.79 13.60
CA ALA A 303 62.94 35.63 12.28
C ALA A 303 62.99 36.95 11.51
N ARG A 304 61.89 37.72 11.49
CA ARG A 304 61.88 39.06 10.86
C ARG A 304 62.86 40.03 11.53
N ARG A 305 63.01 39.96 12.86
CA ARG A 305 63.97 40.81 13.61
C ARG A 305 65.41 40.40 13.36
N THR A 306 65.72 39.11 13.29
CA THR A 306 67.07 38.61 13.02
C THR A 306 67.47 38.80 11.55
N SER A 307 66.56 38.63 10.59
CA SER A 307 66.80 38.97 9.18
C SER A 307 66.97 40.47 8.94
N ALA A 308 66.37 41.33 9.79
CA ALA A 308 66.61 42.77 9.75
C ALA A 308 67.92 43.20 10.44
N ALA A 309 68.43 42.39 11.39
CA ALA A 309 69.69 42.62 12.10
C ALA A 309 70.92 41.99 11.42
N GLY A 310 70.70 40.92 10.63
CA GLY A 310 71.68 40.37 9.71
C GLY A 310 71.80 41.26 8.49
N GLY A 311 72.56 42.34 8.63
CA GLY A 311 72.99 43.18 7.51
C GLY A 311 73.54 42.32 6.38
N TRP A 312 73.26 42.77 5.17
CA TRP A 312 73.81 42.26 3.92
C TRP A 312 75.28 41.89 4.10
N LEU A 313 75.60 40.61 3.94
CA LEU A 313 76.96 40.15 3.71
C LEU A 313 77.39 40.75 2.37
N HIS A 314 78.04 41.91 2.42
CA HIS A 314 78.75 42.47 1.27
C HIS A 314 79.90 41.52 0.97
N VAL A 315 79.70 40.65 -0.02
CA VAL A 315 80.77 39.89 -0.66
C VAL A 315 81.47 40.87 -1.61
N THR A 316 82.70 41.26 -1.26
CA THR A 316 83.67 41.86 -2.18
C THR A 316 84.60 40.79 -2.71
#